data_AF-R7XTB4-F1
#
_entry.id   AF-R7XTB4-F1
#
_cell.length_a   1.000
_cell.length_b   1.000
_cell.length_c   1.000
_cell.angle_alpha   90.00
_cell.angle_beta   90.00
_cell.angle_gamma   90.00
#
_symmetry.space_group_name_H-M   'P 1'
#
loop_
_entity.id
_entity.type
_entity.pdbx_description
1 polymer ?
#
loop_
_entity_poly.entity_id
_entity_poly.type
_entity_poly.pdbx_seq_one_letter_code
_entity_poly.pdbx_strand_id
1 'polypeptide(L)'
;MNLILDRSPAVGDRPGESGGDEQSRTAHFLLDGMLTTVVIEQGTLTMAQCAEQTCEELPDGSTRLEWGPDTADGVTAHGVTWWRRGYSVSALSYNAAEGKESPPLAPEPPLSKEQLRLLAGSDVWFG
;
A
#
# COMPACT_ATOMS: atom_id res chain seq x y z
N MET A 1 13.96 -5.58 -14.43
CA MET A 1 12.65 -5.59 -13.74
C MET A 1 12.83 -4.72 -12.51
N ASN A 2 12.55 -3.42 -12.65
CA ASN A 2 12.76 -2.44 -11.57
C ASN A 2 11.44 -2.30 -10.82
N LEU A 3 11.27 -3.10 -9.76
CA LEU A 3 10.17 -2.93 -8.81
C LEU A 3 10.46 -1.68 -7.99
N ILE A 4 9.64 -0.65 -8.17
CA ILE A 4 9.65 0.56 -7.35
C ILE A 4 9.07 0.19 -5.98
N LEU A 5 9.91 -0.34 -5.11
CA LEU A 5 9.68 -0.50 -3.66
C LEU A 5 9.77 0.84 -2.90
N ASP A 6 9.64 1.96 -3.60
CA ASP A 6 10.08 3.28 -3.14
C ASP A 6 9.00 4.36 -3.21
N ARG A 7 7.78 4.00 -2.79
CA ARG A 7 6.79 4.99 -2.35
C ARG A 7 6.22 4.64 -0.99
N SER A 8 7.10 4.46 -0.01
CA SER A 8 6.84 5.03 1.31
C SER A 8 7.57 6.36 1.35
N PRO A 9 6.90 7.50 1.65
CA PRO A 9 7.60 8.77 1.75
C PRO A 9 8.59 8.66 2.91
N ALA A 10 9.87 8.75 2.58
CA ALA A 10 10.92 8.99 3.56
C ALA A 10 10.56 10.28 4.31
N VAL A 11 10.50 10.19 5.64
CA VAL A 11 10.56 11.36 6.52
C VAL A 11 11.89 12.06 6.23
N GLY A 12 11.83 13.22 5.57
CA GLY A 12 13.02 13.99 5.22
C GLY A 12 12.69 15.28 4.47
N ASP A 13 12.61 16.38 5.23
CA ASP A 13 12.50 17.77 4.77
C ASP A 13 13.44 18.10 3.59
N ARG A 14 12.87 18.67 2.53
CA ARG A 14 13.59 19.60 1.63
C ARG A 14 12.73 20.85 1.40
N PRO A 15 13.22 22.05 1.75
CA PRO A 15 12.47 23.27 1.53
C PRO A 15 12.64 23.74 0.09
N GLY A 16 11.53 23.80 -0.64
CA GLY A 16 11.40 24.58 -1.87
C GLY A 16 11.14 23.78 -3.13
N GLU A 17 9.94 23.22 -3.27
CA GLU A 17 9.28 23.12 -4.58
C GLU A 17 7.76 23.07 -4.38
N SER A 18 7.08 24.13 -4.79
CA SER A 18 5.62 24.23 -4.78
C SER A 18 5.05 23.50 -6.02
N GLY A 19 4.53 22.29 -5.82
CA GLY A 19 3.69 21.56 -6.77
C GLY A 19 2.45 21.09 -6.03
N GLY A 20 1.25 21.34 -6.58
CA GLY A 20 -0.03 21.34 -5.88
C GLY A 20 -0.32 20.11 -4.99
N ASP A 21 -0.98 20.39 -3.86
CA ASP A 21 -1.31 19.45 -2.78
C ASP A 21 -2.04 18.17 -3.25
N GLU A 22 -1.29 17.13 -3.60
CA GLU A 22 -1.78 15.75 -3.58
C GLU A 22 -1.85 15.33 -2.11
N GLN A 23 -3.02 15.51 -1.48
CA GLN A 23 -3.24 15.14 -0.08
C GLN A 23 -3.29 13.61 0.08
N SER A 24 -2.11 12.97 0.12
CA SER A 24 -2.00 11.61 0.62
C SER A 24 -2.08 11.61 2.15
N ARG A 25 -2.80 10.63 2.71
CA ARG A 25 -2.87 10.39 4.15
C ARG A 25 -2.33 9.01 4.44
N THR A 26 -1.34 8.94 5.32
CA THR A 26 -0.68 7.68 5.67
C THR A 26 -0.87 7.37 7.14
N ALA A 27 -1.29 6.15 7.44
CA ALA A 27 -1.34 5.59 8.78
C ALA A 27 -0.38 4.40 8.86
N HIS A 28 0.51 4.44 9.86
CA HIS A 28 1.37 3.32 10.22
C HIS A 28 0.91 2.74 11.54
N PHE A 29 0.89 1.42 11.65
CA PHE A 29 0.70 0.73 12.91
C PHE A 29 1.52 -0.54 12.95
N LEU A 30 1.82 -0.97 14.17
CA LEU A 30 2.49 -2.24 14.41
C LEU A 30 1.46 -3.28 14.82
N LEU A 31 1.49 -4.41 14.14
CA LEU A 31 0.77 -5.62 14.53
C LEU A 31 1.80 -6.72 14.77
N ASP A 32 1.79 -7.32 15.96
CA ASP A 32 2.83 -8.26 16.42
C ASP A 32 4.26 -7.71 16.29
N GLY A 33 4.42 -6.39 16.46
CA GLY A 33 5.69 -5.68 16.33
C GLY A 33 6.14 -5.41 14.89
N MET A 34 5.34 -5.78 13.88
CA MET A 34 5.66 -5.64 12.46
C MET A 34 4.81 -4.54 11.78
N LEU A 35 5.40 -3.85 10.81
CA LEU A 35 4.82 -2.69 10.15
C LEU A 35 3.66 -3.07 9.23
N THR A 36 2.54 -2.39 9.42
CA THR A 36 1.47 -2.27 8.42
C THR A 36 1.23 -0.80 8.12
N THR A 37 1.07 -0.49 6.84
CA THR A 37 0.85 0.86 6.33
C THR A 37 -0.47 0.90 5.58
N VAL A 38 -1.26 1.94 5.83
CA VAL A 38 -2.43 2.31 5.02
C VAL A 38 -2.19 3.68 4.42
N VAL A 39 -2.28 3.80 3.10
CA VAL A 39 -2.18 5.05 2.36
C VAL A 39 -3.51 5.34 1.68
N ILE A 40 -4.01 6.57 1.83
CA ILE A 40 -5.24 7.04 1.21
C ILE A 40 -4.88 8.23 0.32
N GLU A 41 -5.23 8.15 -0.96
CA GLU A 41 -4.91 9.19 -1.94
C GLU A 41 -6.18 9.61 -2.69
N GLN A 42 -6.28 10.91 -3.00
CA GLN A 42 -7.26 11.37 -3.98
C GLN A 42 -6.79 10.98 -5.37
N GLY A 43 -7.68 10.40 -6.17
CA GLY A 43 -7.37 10.02 -7.53
C GLY A 43 -8.16 8.81 -8.00
N THR A 44 -8.43 8.78 -9.29
CA THR A 44 -8.90 7.58 -9.98
C THR A 44 -7.71 6.77 -10.45
N LEU A 45 -7.90 5.45 -10.50
CA LEU A 45 -6.95 4.55 -11.12
C LEU A 45 -6.53 5.08 -12.51
N THR A 46 -5.22 5.17 -12.73
CA THR A 46 -4.70 5.42 -14.07
C THR A 46 -4.42 4.09 -14.77
N MET A 47 -4.71 4.00 -16.07
CA MET A 47 -4.40 2.81 -16.87
C MET A 47 -2.92 2.40 -16.80
N ALA A 48 -2.02 3.34 -16.47
CA ALA A 48 -0.60 3.07 -16.26
C ALA A 48 -0.33 2.19 -15.03
N GLN A 49 -1.10 2.35 -13.95
CA GLN A 49 -0.94 1.55 -12.71
C GLN A 49 -1.36 0.08 -12.90
N CYS A 50 -2.26 -0.19 -13.84
CA CYS A 50 -2.68 -1.55 -14.23
C CYS A 50 -1.97 -2.10 -15.47
N ALA A 51 -1.08 -1.33 -16.09
CA ALA A 51 -0.33 -1.81 -17.26
C ALA A 51 0.77 -2.79 -16.84
N GLU A 52 1.34 -2.61 -15.65
CA GLU A 52 2.44 -3.42 -15.12
C GLU A 52 1.98 -4.53 -14.17
N GLN A 53 0.71 -4.49 -13.72
CA GLN A 53 0.14 -5.40 -12.74
C GLN A 53 -1.31 -5.78 -13.11
N THR A 54 -1.77 -6.97 -12.71
CA THR A 54 -3.14 -7.41 -12.99
C THR A 54 -4.13 -6.79 -12.00
N CYS A 55 -4.83 -5.74 -12.43
CA CYS A 55 -5.98 -5.20 -11.72
C CYS A 55 -7.26 -5.98 -12.04
N GLU A 56 -8.16 -6.06 -11.07
CA GLU A 56 -9.48 -6.66 -11.18
C GLU A 56 -10.56 -5.59 -11.02
N GLU A 57 -11.39 -5.42 -12.06
CA GLU A 57 -12.60 -4.61 -11.97
C GLU A 57 -13.72 -5.43 -11.31
N LEU A 58 -14.38 -4.84 -10.32
CA LEU A 58 -15.40 -5.49 -9.51
C LEU A 58 -16.82 -5.06 -9.95
N PRO A 59 -17.87 -5.84 -9.66
CA PRO A 59 -19.23 -5.55 -10.11
C PRO A 59 -19.82 -4.22 -9.63
N ASP A 60 -19.26 -3.62 -8.57
CA ASP A 60 -19.67 -2.32 -8.05
C ASP A 60 -18.96 -1.13 -8.72
N GLY A 61 -18.16 -1.39 -9.76
CA GLY A 61 -17.39 -0.40 -10.51
C GLY A 61 -16.10 0.05 -9.81
N SER A 62 -15.74 -0.58 -8.69
CA SER A 62 -14.44 -0.39 -8.07
C SER A 62 -13.37 -1.25 -8.74
N THR A 63 -12.10 -0.90 -8.53
CA THR A 63 -10.97 -1.69 -9.02
C THR A 63 -10.08 -2.08 -7.87
N ARG A 64 -9.56 -3.31 -7.91
CA ARG A 64 -8.60 -3.85 -6.95
C ARG A 64 -7.30 -4.23 -7.64
N LEU A 65 -6.19 -3.95 -6.98
CA LEU A 65 -4.88 -4.50 -7.30
C LEU A 65 -4.35 -5.25 -6.07
N GLU A 66 -3.76 -6.41 -6.31
CA GLU A 66 -2.99 -7.14 -5.31
C GLU A 66 -1.58 -7.38 -5.82
N TRP A 67 -0.60 -7.22 -4.95
CA TRP A 67 0.80 -7.40 -5.30
C TRP A 67 1.54 -8.14 -4.19
N GLY A 68 2.69 -8.70 -4.54
CA GLY A 68 3.44 -9.61 -3.68
C GLY A 68 2.74 -10.96 -3.43
N PRO A 69 3.30 -11.78 -2.53
CA PRO A 69 4.45 -11.48 -1.68
C PRO A 69 5.74 -11.31 -2.48
N ASP A 70 6.49 -10.25 -2.16
CA ASP A 70 7.82 -9.99 -2.66
C ASP A 70 8.81 -9.97 -1.49
N THR A 71 9.97 -10.60 -1.67
CA THR A 71 11.02 -10.68 -0.65
C THR A 71 12.31 -10.05 -1.14
N ALA A 72 12.87 -9.15 -0.33
CA ALA A 72 14.19 -8.55 -0.55
C ALA A 72 14.92 -8.45 0.80
N ASP A 73 16.19 -8.86 0.81
CA ASP A 73 17.06 -8.82 2.01
C ASP A 73 16.44 -9.49 3.26
N GLY A 74 15.63 -10.54 3.03
CA GLY A 74 14.93 -11.29 4.07
C GLY A 74 13.61 -10.66 4.55
N VAL A 75 13.30 -9.43 4.14
CA VAL A 75 12.02 -8.77 4.41
C VAL A 75 11.02 -9.13 3.32
N THR A 76 9.87 -9.65 3.73
CA THR A 76 8.73 -9.97 2.86
C THR A 76 7.64 -8.93 3.03
N ALA A 77 7.06 -8.50 1.91
CA ALA A 77 5.91 -7.59 1.89
C ALA A 77 4.87 -7.99 0.84
N HIS A 78 3.61 -7.66 1.11
CA HIS A 78 2.53 -7.70 0.13
C HIS A 78 1.52 -6.59 0.40
N GLY A 79 0.62 -6.37 -0.55
CA GLY A 79 -0.38 -5.34 -0.38
C GLY A 79 -1.58 -5.48 -1.30
N VAL A 80 -2.58 -4.67 -0.98
CA VAL A 80 -3.82 -4.53 -1.73
C VAL A 80 -4.10 -3.05 -1.89
N THR A 81 -4.38 -2.61 -3.11
CA THR A 81 -4.88 -1.28 -3.40
C THR A 81 -6.29 -1.37 -3.95
N TRP A 82 -7.18 -0.51 -3.45
CA TRP A 82 -8.57 -0.44 -3.86
C TRP A 82 -8.92 0.97 -4.32
N TRP A 83 -9.45 1.11 -5.52
CA TRP A 83 -9.92 2.38 -6.07
C TRP A 83 -11.45 2.40 -6.09
N ARG A 84 -12.02 3.41 -5.43
CA ARG A 84 -13.47 3.58 -5.33
C ARG A 84 -13.82 5.04 -5.07
N ARG A 85 -14.87 5.54 -5.72
CA ARG A 85 -15.41 6.91 -5.52
C ARG A 85 -14.37 8.05 -5.67
N GLY A 86 -13.37 7.88 -6.52
CA GLY A 86 -12.35 8.91 -6.78
C GLY A 86 -11.21 8.95 -5.76
N TYR A 87 -11.08 7.91 -4.92
CA TYR A 87 -9.97 7.74 -3.98
C TYR A 87 -9.35 6.35 -4.15
N SER A 88 -8.10 6.21 -3.73
CA SER A 88 -7.43 4.93 -3.55
C SER A 88 -7.16 4.67 -2.06
N VAL A 89 -7.21 3.40 -1.66
CA VAL A 89 -6.74 2.93 -0.35
C VAL A 89 -5.77 1.80 -0.59
N SER A 90 -4.51 1.99 -0.22
CA SER A 90 -3.46 0.97 -0.30
C SER A 90 -3.13 0.47 1.10
N ALA A 91 -3.28 -0.83 1.35
CA ALA A 91 -2.86 -1.48 2.58
C ALA A 91 -1.68 -2.41 2.31
N LEU A 92 -0.62 -2.28 3.10
CA LEU A 92 0.66 -2.97 2.94
C LEU A 92 1.06 -3.59 4.27
N SER A 93 1.57 -4.83 4.25
CA SER A 93 2.05 -5.50 5.45
C SER A 93 3.47 -6.02 5.22
N TYR A 94 4.35 -5.77 6.17
CA TYR A 94 5.75 -6.20 6.19
C TYR A 94 5.97 -7.21 7.32
N ASN A 95 6.89 -8.15 7.15
CA ASN A 95 7.33 -9.04 8.24
C ASN A 95 8.41 -8.43 9.15
N ALA A 96 8.55 -7.10 9.17
CA ALA A 96 9.62 -6.37 9.84
C ALA A 96 9.09 -5.07 10.50
N ALA A 97 9.78 -4.55 11.52
CA ALA A 97 9.30 -3.43 12.35
C ALA A 97 9.29 -2.08 11.63
N GLU A 98 10.26 -1.83 10.74
CA GLU A 98 10.45 -0.57 10.01
C GLU A 98 10.51 -0.82 8.49
N GLY A 99 9.77 -1.84 8.03
CA GLY A 99 9.76 -2.25 6.64
C GLY A 99 11.12 -2.78 6.19
N LYS A 100 11.52 -2.44 4.95
CA LYS A 100 12.74 -2.97 4.28
C LYS A 100 14.05 -2.64 4.99
N GLU A 101 14.06 -1.63 5.88
CA GLU A 101 15.26 -1.12 6.55
C GLU A 101 15.58 -1.87 7.87
N SER A 102 14.76 -2.86 8.25
CA SER A 102 14.91 -3.58 9.52
C SER A 102 14.93 -5.10 9.34
N PRO A 103 15.60 -5.86 10.23
CA PRO A 103 15.60 -7.31 10.17
C PRO A 103 14.17 -7.88 10.23
N PRO A 104 13.89 -9.00 9.53
CA PRO A 104 12.60 -9.66 9.62
C PRO A 104 12.38 -10.21 11.04
N LEU A 105 11.15 -10.06 11.54
CA LEU A 105 10.71 -10.54 12.84
C LEU A 105 9.94 -11.87 12.74
N ALA A 106 9.41 -12.19 11.55
CA ALA A 106 8.67 -13.41 11.27
C ALA A 106 8.89 -13.90 9.81
N PRO A 107 8.54 -15.15 9.49
CA PRO A 107 8.60 -15.65 8.11
C PRO A 107 7.65 -14.93 7.14
N GLU A 108 6.50 -14.45 7.65
CA GLU A 108 5.45 -13.81 6.86
C GLU A 108 4.97 -12.51 7.52
N PRO A 109 4.43 -11.54 6.74
CA PRO A 109 3.78 -10.36 7.30
C PRO A 109 2.57 -10.70 8.21
N PRO A 110 2.24 -9.85 9.20
CA PRO A 110 1.18 -10.13 10.18
C PRO A 110 -0.24 -10.14 9.59
N LEU A 111 -0.48 -9.44 8.47
CA LEU A 111 -1.76 -9.48 7.78
C LEU A 111 -1.65 -10.27 6.49
N SER A 112 -2.56 -11.21 6.26
CA SER A 112 -2.68 -11.91 4.98
C SER A 112 -3.25 -10.99 3.88
N LYS A 113 -3.09 -11.37 2.61
CA LYS A 113 -3.76 -10.65 1.50
C LYS A 113 -5.28 -10.58 1.66
N GLU A 114 -5.92 -11.62 2.20
CA GLU A 114 -7.36 -11.61 2.47
C GLU A 114 -7.74 -10.54 3.51
N GLN A 115 -6.97 -10.43 4.60
CA GLN A 115 -7.19 -9.39 5.60
C GLN A 115 -6.92 -7.99 5.04
N LEU A 116 -5.91 -7.84 4.18
CA LEU A 116 -5.62 -6.59 3.51
C LEU A 116 -6.73 -6.20 2.50
N ARG A 117 -7.37 -7.16 1.82
CA ARG A 117 -8.58 -6.90 1.01
C ARG A 117 -9.71 -6.33 1.85
N LEU A 118 -9.98 -6.95 3.01
CA LEU A 118 -11.02 -6.47 3.93
C LEU A 118 -10.69 -5.06 4.46
N LEU A 119 -9.42 -4.80 4.76
CA LEU A 119 -8.97 -3.50 5.24
C LEU A 119 -9.08 -2.44 4.15
N ALA A 120 -8.47 -2.63 2.98
CA ALA A 120 -8.45 -1.63 1.91
C ALA A 120 -9.83 -1.41 1.27
N GLY A 121 -10.65 -2.46 1.17
CA GLY A 121 -11.99 -2.41 0.60
C GLY A 121 -13.10 -1.96 1.57
N SER A 122 -12.75 -1.65 2.83
CA SER A 122 -13.74 -1.28 3.85
C SER A 122 -14.51 -0.02 3.49
N ASP A 123 -15.85 -0.04 3.68
CA ASP A 123 -16.73 1.11 3.45
C ASP A 123 -16.37 2.33 4.31
N VAL A 124 -15.67 2.14 5.44
CA VAL A 124 -15.26 3.23 6.35
C VAL A 124 -14.36 4.27 5.68
N TRP A 125 -13.65 3.88 4.61
CA TRP A 125 -12.78 4.79 3.87
C TRP A 125 -13.52 5.62 2.82
N PHE A 126 -14.69 5.13 2.37
CA PHE A 126 -15.40 5.64 1.21
C PHE A 126 -16.78 6.23 1.56
N GLY A 127 -17.09 6.34 2.87
CA GLY A 127 -18.33 6.87 3.43
C GLY A 127 -18.44 8.38 3.39
#